data_AF-A0AAD9DYS3-F1
#
_entry.id   AF-A0AAD9DYS3-F1
#
_cell.length_a   1.000
_cell.length_b   1.000
_cell.length_c   1.000
_cell.angle_alpha   90.00
_cell.angle_beta   90.00
_cell.angle_gamma   90.00
#
_symmetry.space_group_name_H-M   'P 1'
#
loop_
_entity.id
_entity.type
_entity.pdbx_description
1 polymer ?
#
loop_
_entity_poly.entity_id
_entity_poly.type
_entity_poly.pdbx_seq_one_letter_code
_entity_poly.pdbx_strand_id
1 'polypeptide(L)'
;MAKAGFIHVPTENSPDVAQCFFCYKELEGWEPQDDPVKEHKAHSSTCHFILLKKAVEDLTVEEILRLQKERQKFHLKKVCNQTIERFEEASRSRRGDIIKISMEG
;
A
#
# COMPACT_ATOMS: atom_id res chain seq x y z
N MET A 1 6.93 -5.68 13.81
CA MET A 1 5.90 -5.04 12.97
C MET A 1 5.84 -3.53 13.13
N ALA A 2 5.34 -2.99 14.26
CA ALA A 2 5.11 -1.55 14.45
C ALA A 2 6.36 -0.66 14.24
N LYS A 3 7.54 -1.09 14.72
CA LYS A 3 8.80 -0.36 14.49
C LYS A 3 9.18 -0.22 13.01
N ALA A 4 8.76 -1.16 12.18
CA ALA A 4 8.90 -1.08 10.72
C ALA A 4 7.78 -0.27 10.07
N GLY A 5 6.86 0.34 10.84
CA GLY A 5 5.78 1.18 10.34
C GLY A 5 4.53 0.41 9.92
N PHE A 6 4.42 -0.88 10.24
CA PHE A 6 3.23 -1.66 9.94
C PHE A 6 2.12 -1.47 10.98
N ILE A 7 0.90 -1.26 10.50
CA ILE A 7 -0.36 -1.37 11.24
C ILE A 7 -1.12 -2.62 10.77
N HIS A 8 -1.81 -3.30 11.67
CA HIS A 8 -2.61 -4.47 11.34
C HIS A 8 -3.94 -4.02 10.70
N VAL A 9 -4.23 -4.50 9.49
CA VAL A 9 -5.46 -4.14 8.74
C VAL A 9 -6.12 -5.40 8.15
N PRO A 10 -6.56 -6.34 9.02
CA PRO A 10 -7.05 -7.63 8.59
C PRO A 10 -8.33 -7.54 7.77
N THR A 11 -8.53 -8.50 6.89
CA THR A 11 -9.82 -8.80 6.27
C THR A 11 -10.25 -10.22 6.62
N GLU A 12 -11.50 -10.60 6.32
CA GLU A 12 -11.98 -11.96 6.55
C GLU A 12 -11.13 -13.02 5.80
N ASN A 13 -10.67 -12.69 4.60
CA ASN A 13 -9.87 -13.60 3.76
C ASN A 13 -8.35 -13.47 4.00
N SER A 14 -7.90 -12.40 4.65
CA SER A 14 -6.48 -12.13 4.93
C SER A 14 -6.31 -11.63 6.37
N PRO A 15 -6.25 -12.54 7.37
CA PRO A 15 -6.30 -12.19 8.79
C PRO A 15 -4.99 -11.58 9.33
N ASP A 16 -3.86 -11.77 8.64
CA ASP A 16 -2.54 -11.32 9.07
C ASP A 16 -2.00 -10.14 8.26
N VAL A 17 -2.82 -9.59 7.34
CA VAL A 17 -2.44 -8.41 6.55
C VAL A 17 -1.98 -7.27 7.45
N ALA A 18 -0.81 -6.75 7.11
CA ALA A 18 -0.25 -5.56 7.71
C ALA A 18 0.12 -4.53 6.65
N GLN A 19 -0.20 -3.26 6.90
CA GLN A 19 0.02 -2.16 5.97
C GLN A 19 0.98 -1.15 6.57
N CYS A 20 1.92 -0.64 5.78
CA CYS A 20 2.73 0.49 6.22
C CYS A 20 1.87 1.77 6.33
N PHE A 21 1.87 2.46 7.47
CA PHE A 21 1.11 3.71 7.66
C PHE A 21 1.57 4.87 6.75
N PHE A 22 2.78 4.78 6.19
CA PHE A 22 3.41 5.82 5.39
C PHE A 22 3.28 5.56 3.88
N CYS A 23 3.80 4.42 3.39
CA CYS A 23 3.78 4.13 1.95
C CYS A 23 2.56 3.29 1.51
N TYR A 24 1.74 2.85 2.45
CA TYR A 24 0.53 2.04 2.22
C TYR A 24 0.76 0.68 1.54
N LYS A 25 2.00 0.18 1.54
CA LYS A 25 2.31 -1.19 1.10
C LYS A 25 1.71 -2.18 2.08
N GLU A 26 0.84 -3.05 1.58
CA GLU A 26 0.27 -4.20 2.29
C GLU A 26 1.15 -5.43 2.06
N LEU A 27 1.34 -6.21 3.12
CA LEU A 27 2.00 -7.51 3.13
C LEU A 27 1.18 -8.48 4.00
N GLU A 28 1.09 -9.72 3.57
CA GLU A 28 0.38 -10.83 4.21
C GLU A 28 1.23 -12.11 4.11
N GLY A 29 0.84 -13.16 4.82
CA GLY A 29 1.59 -14.42 4.87
C GLY A 29 2.82 -14.36 5.77
N TRP A 30 2.72 -13.64 6.91
CA TRP A 30 3.84 -13.45 7.82
C TRP A 30 4.22 -14.74 8.55
N GLU A 31 5.52 -15.05 8.54
CA GLU A 31 6.10 -16.15 9.27
C GLU A 31 6.82 -15.65 10.54
N PRO A 32 6.91 -16.45 11.62
CA PRO A 32 7.55 -16.02 12.88
C PRO A 32 9.01 -15.56 12.74
N GLN A 33 9.72 -16.03 11.71
CA GLN A 33 11.11 -15.71 11.40
C GLN A 33 11.31 -14.42 10.59
N ASP A 34 10.23 -13.84 10.06
CA ASP A 34 10.34 -12.67 9.21
C ASP A 34 10.87 -11.46 9.97
N ASP A 35 11.76 -10.71 9.34
CA ASP A 35 12.21 -9.41 9.84
C ASP A 35 11.38 -8.31 9.16
N PRO A 36 10.46 -7.65 9.88
CA PRO A 36 9.57 -6.68 9.27
C PRO A 36 10.29 -5.48 8.64
N VAL A 37 11.49 -5.13 9.11
CA VAL A 37 12.28 -4.05 8.52
C VAL A 37 12.87 -4.50 7.19
N LYS A 38 13.34 -5.76 7.08
CA LYS A 38 13.84 -6.32 5.82
C LYS A 38 12.71 -6.48 4.81
N GLU A 39 11.58 -7.02 5.23
CA GLU A 39 10.41 -7.19 4.37
C GLU A 39 9.92 -5.85 3.82
N HIS A 40 9.80 -4.83 4.68
CA HIS A 40 9.43 -3.49 4.22
C HIS A 40 10.43 -2.94 3.21
N LYS A 41 11.74 -3.04 3.46
CA LYS A 41 12.77 -2.56 2.53
C LYS A 41 12.76 -3.30 1.19
N ALA A 42 12.51 -4.61 1.21
CA ALA A 42 12.42 -5.43 0.00
C ALA A 42 11.20 -5.05 -0.85
N HIS A 43 10.05 -4.85 -0.22
CA HIS A 43 8.79 -4.61 -0.92
C HIS A 43 8.45 -3.13 -1.15
N SER A 44 9.15 -2.21 -0.49
CA SER A 44 8.98 -0.76 -0.67
C SER A 44 10.29 -0.02 -0.36
N SER A 45 11.31 -0.25 -1.19
CA SER A 45 12.66 0.32 -1.05
C SER A 45 12.72 1.86 -1.11
N THR A 46 11.63 2.52 -1.50
CA THR A 46 11.50 3.99 -1.61
C THR A 46 10.67 4.62 -0.48
N CYS A 47 10.22 3.84 0.50
CA CYS A 47 9.47 4.36 1.63
C CYS A 47 10.36 5.26 2.51
N HIS A 48 10.01 6.54 2.61
CA HIS A 48 10.83 7.51 3.35
C HIS A 48 10.81 7.29 4.87
N PHE A 49 9.78 6.61 5.39
CA PHE A 49 9.74 6.21 6.80
C PHE A 49 10.77 5.13 7.14
N ILE A 50 10.86 4.04 6.36
CA ILE A 50 11.78 2.94 6.67
C ILE A 50 13.25 3.31 6.42
N LEU A 51 13.48 4.34 5.61
CA LEU A 51 14.80 4.92 5.33
C LEU A 51 15.21 6.02 6.32
N LEU A 52 14.33 6.40 7.26
CA LEU A 52 14.61 7.44 8.23
C LEU A 52 15.80 7.05 9.12
N LYS A 53 16.73 7.98 9.31
CA LYS A 53 17.94 7.79 10.14
C LYS A 53 17.84 8.37 11.55
N LYS A 54 16.83 9.19 11.79
CA LYS A 54 16.55 9.86 13.07
C LYS A 54 15.32 9.24 13.72
N ALA A 55 15.25 9.32 15.05
CA ALA A 55 14.01 9.02 15.75
C ALA A 55 12.96 10.08 15.39
N VAL A 56 11.67 9.74 15.48
CA VAL A 56 10.59 10.65 15.08
C VAL A 56 10.54 11.88 15.99
N GLU A 57 10.90 11.69 17.25
CA GLU A 57 10.92 12.73 18.29
C GLU A 57 12.02 13.77 18.05
N ASP A 58 13.06 13.40 17.30
CA ASP A 58 14.22 14.25 16.98
C ASP A 58 14.06 15.03 15.65
N LEU A 59 12.92 14.88 14.98
CA LEU A 59 12.67 15.54 13.71
C LEU A 59 12.29 17.01 13.91
N THR A 60 12.87 17.88 13.09
CA THR A 60 12.41 19.26 13.00
C THR A 60 11.05 19.33 12.29
N VAL A 61 10.33 20.45 12.48
CA VAL A 61 9.07 20.71 11.76
C VAL A 61 9.27 20.62 10.25
N GLU A 62 10.38 21.13 9.72
CA GLU A 62 10.68 21.07 8.29
C GLU A 62 10.82 19.60 7.81
N GLU A 63 11.52 18.76 8.56
CA GLU A 63 11.69 17.34 8.23
C GLU A 63 10.35 16.60 8.27
N ILE A 64 9.51 16.88 9.25
CA ILE A 64 8.14 16.33 9.34
C ILE A 64 7.31 16.78 8.13
N LEU A 65 7.35 18.06 7.74
CA LEU A 65 6.62 18.57 6.57
C LEU A 65 7.08 17.89 5.27
N ARG A 66 8.39 17.66 5.11
CA ARG A 66 8.94 16.90 3.97
C ARG A 66 8.43 15.46 3.96
N LEU A 67 8.43 14.78 5.10
CA LEU A 67 7.87 13.42 5.23
C LEU A 67 6.37 13.39 4.90
N GLN A 68 5.60 14.34 5.41
CA GLN A 68 4.17 14.44 5.09
C GLN A 68 3.92 14.63 3.60
N LYS A 69 4.70 15.49 2.93
CA LYS A 69 4.65 15.65 1.47
C LYS A 69 4.89 14.34 0.74
N GLU A 70 5.92 13.57 1.11
CA GLU A 70 6.21 12.28 0.47
C GLU A 70 5.11 11.25 0.75
N ARG A 71 4.56 11.21 1.97
CA ARG A 71 3.40 10.38 2.31
C ARG A 71 2.18 10.73 1.45
N GLN A 72 1.93 12.01 1.20
CA GLN A 72 0.83 12.44 0.33
C GLN A 72 1.01 11.93 -1.11
N LYS A 73 2.24 11.91 -1.63
CA LYS A 73 2.51 11.31 -2.95
C LYS A 73 2.18 9.81 -2.99
N PHE A 74 2.56 9.06 -1.95
CA PHE A 74 2.18 7.64 -1.84
C PHE A 74 0.66 7.46 -1.77
N HIS A 75 -0.02 8.30 -0.99
CA HIS A 75 -1.47 8.28 -0.87
C HIS A 75 -2.16 8.54 -2.22
N LEU A 76 -1.77 9.62 -2.92
CA LEU A 76 -2.30 9.94 -4.25
C LEU A 76 -2.05 8.80 -5.24
N LYS A 77 -0.84 8.22 -5.25
CA LYS A 77 -0.53 7.07 -6.10
C LYS A 77 -1.43 5.87 -5.81
N LYS A 78 -1.65 5.54 -4.51
CA LYS A 78 -2.56 4.45 -4.11
C LYS A 78 -3.98 4.70 -4.60
N VAL A 79 -4.55 5.88 -4.33
CA VAL A 79 -5.93 6.22 -4.71
C VAL A 79 -6.11 6.22 -6.23
N CYS A 80 -5.16 6.80 -6.97
CA CYS A 80 -5.20 6.80 -8.43
C CYS A 80 -5.16 5.37 -9.00
N ASN A 81 -4.23 4.53 -8.52
CA ASN A 81 -4.12 3.14 -8.98
C ASN A 81 -5.39 2.35 -8.69
N GLN A 82 -5.94 2.45 -7.47
CA GLN A 82 -7.20 1.80 -7.12
C GLN A 82 -8.37 2.27 -8.00
N THR A 83 -8.40 3.56 -8.34
CA THR A 83 -9.44 4.11 -9.23
C THR A 83 -9.29 3.57 -10.64
N ILE A 84 -8.06 3.45 -11.15
CA ILE A 84 -7.76 2.86 -12.46
C ILE A 84 -8.16 1.39 -12.49
N GLU A 85 -7.73 0.59 -11.51
CA GLU A 85 -8.06 -0.85 -11.41
C GLU A 85 -9.57 -1.08 -11.42
N ARG A 86 -10.32 -0.32 -10.62
CA ARG A 86 -11.79 -0.37 -10.61
C ARG A 86 -12.40 -0.04 -11.96
N PHE A 87 -11.89 0.98 -12.64
CA PHE A 87 -12.38 1.37 -13.96
C PHE A 87 -12.11 0.27 -14.99
N GLU A 88 -10.90 -0.30 -14.99
CA GLU A 88 -10.53 -1.39 -15.90
C GLU A 88 -11.36 -2.65 -15.66
N GLU A 89 -11.64 -3.00 -14.40
CA GLU A 89 -12.52 -4.12 -14.06
C GLU A 89 -13.94 -3.91 -14.59
N ALA A 90 -14.52 -2.74 -14.34
CA ALA A 90 -15.84 -2.37 -14.86
C ALA A 90 -15.88 -2.41 -16.39
N SER A 91 -14.81 -1.93 -17.05
CA SER A 91 -14.67 -1.96 -18.51
C SER A 91 -14.60 -3.40 -19.05
N ARG A 92 -13.80 -4.29 -18.42
CA ARG A 92 -13.72 -5.71 -18.78
C ARG A 92 -15.07 -6.41 -18.62
N SER A 93 -15.77 -6.17 -17.51
CA SER A 93 -17.11 -6.73 -17.26
C SER A 93 -18.09 -6.29 -18.35
N ARG A 94 -18.17 -4.97 -18.63
CA ARG A 94 -19.07 -4.45 -19.67
C ARG A 94 -18.75 -5.00 -21.05
N ARG A 95 -17.48 -5.15 -21.39
CA ARG A 95 -17.06 -5.76 -22.65
C ARG A 95 -17.54 -7.21 -22.75
N GLY A 96 -17.47 -7.97 -21.66
CA GLY A 96 -18.00 -9.33 -21.58
C GLY A 96 -19.49 -9.40 -21.87
N ASP A 97 -20.29 -8.49 -21.29
CA ASP A 97 -21.73 -8.41 -21.53
C ASP A 97 -22.06 -8.16 -23.01
N ILE A 98 -21.35 -7.21 -23.65
CA ILE A 98 -21.57 -6.86 -25.05
C ILE A 98 -21.29 -8.07 -25.97
N ILE A 99 -20.21 -8.79 -25.71
CA ILE A 99 -19.86 -10.00 -26.48
C ILE A 99 -20.96 -11.05 -26.31
N LYS A 100 -21.44 -11.28 -25.09
CA LYS A 100 -22.49 -12.25 -24.81
C LYS A 100 -23.80 -11.91 -25.54
N ILE A 101 -24.25 -10.65 -25.46
CA ILE A 101 -25.45 -10.19 -26.18
C ILE A 101 -25.31 -10.41 -27.69
N SER A 102 -24.11 -10.17 -28.24
CA SER A 102 -23.85 -10.31 -29.68
C SER A 102 -23.81 -11.77 -30.16
N MET A 103 -23.66 -12.74 -29.25
CA MET A 103 -23.65 -14.17 -29.57
C MET A 103 -25.02 -14.82 -29.40
N GLU A 104 -25.95 -14.15 -28.71
CA GLU A 104 -27.31 -14.64 -28.41
C GLU A 104 -28.36 -14.14 -29.42
N GLY A 105 -28.00 -13.24 -30.34
CA GLY A 105 -28.86 -12.73 -31.42
C GLY A 105 -28.43 -13.23 -32.80
#